data_AF-A0A9X0KBQ1-F1
#
_entry.id   AF-A0A9X0KBQ1-F1
#
_cell.length_a   1.000
_cell.length_b   1.000
_cell.length_c   1.000
_cell.angle_alpha   90.00
_cell.angle_beta   90.00
_cell.angle_gamma   90.00
#
_symmetry.space_group_name_H-M   'P 1'
#
loop_
_entity.id
_entity.type
_entity.pdbx_description
1 polymer ?
#
loop_
_entity_poly.entity_id
_entity_poly.type
_entity_poly.pdbx_seq_one_letter_code
_entity_poly.pdbx_strand_id
1 'polypeptide(L)'
;MAVVDIKMDFFKHDAQAGGFFPNTHANPGFSIDKFLGETGQNYLIEGIRGTGKTHILKMINETCLDSYQEKKILPVYVSLASVHEWVESDVKLFRIHLYANIVTKIINTIEQNREKIRLAGNSNFQKSVKKIAQMFGLNNSEKIEIIIKRIKELNEKLLAELNYNPENIKSIFGSQSSVTASTTAKIAVPQTGSFSATASGTYSENEQKEFLFVGQSLSHSNAANFLVNFILELKNILNHQYTYLLIDECSEVSKEAQIEIFRLLKLIRGALTDDMHENAAYFCASVYPTPITYYPSKNFGDSFNFDVGHDAIMEYVSMDELSDDYLEFYKEITNNRIRELLSDKGYNNYLDILENDKCLILAAYFSNGNVRRYIEILKHAYDNLMQRIGHKQSPTDLEKLNAKDIEEALSSIVPNQILASNKLNPEDFDILDNLVTRMNKRNKKNETENKSKVEKDKLPANVYFTVSRSQALRLGNLFMQGAIHDKGKTRVKKYYKDEGLRGPLLMLDLAVAFHDGAIDKNRAAEIFTKDLIKNAKSGYLWCQDISFD
;
A
#
# COMPACT_ATOMS: atom_id res chain seq x y z
N MET A 1 -30.44 -27.16 12.14
CA MET A 1 -30.79 -25.74 11.96
C MET A 1 -29.88 -25.22 10.87
N ALA A 2 -30.40 -24.81 9.71
CA ALA A 2 -29.54 -24.51 8.58
C ALA A 2 -29.40 -22.98 8.47
N VAL A 3 -28.37 -22.43 9.10
CA VAL A 3 -27.82 -21.12 8.72
C VAL A 3 -26.69 -21.40 7.75
N VAL A 4 -26.44 -20.52 6.80
CA VAL A 4 -25.24 -20.66 5.98
C VAL A 4 -24.00 -20.69 6.87
N ASP A 5 -23.16 -21.72 6.73
CA ASP A 5 -22.01 -21.93 7.61
C ASP A 5 -20.76 -21.30 6.99
N ILE A 6 -20.38 -20.12 7.49
CA ILE A 6 -19.22 -19.37 7.03
C ILE A 6 -18.13 -19.41 8.10
N LYS A 7 -16.99 -20.05 7.77
CA LYS A 7 -15.80 -20.11 8.64
C LYS A 7 -15.18 -18.72 8.84
N MET A 8 -14.64 -18.45 10.02
CA MET A 8 -13.99 -17.16 10.31
C MET A 8 -12.83 -16.80 9.37
N ASP A 9 -12.14 -17.79 8.81
CA ASP A 9 -11.08 -17.58 7.83
C ASP A 9 -11.58 -16.89 6.55
N PHE A 10 -12.86 -17.05 6.22
CA PHE A 10 -13.52 -16.33 5.13
C PHE A 10 -13.49 -14.81 5.34
N PHE A 11 -13.43 -14.33 6.58
CA PHE A 11 -13.41 -12.90 6.90
C PHE A 11 -12.01 -12.35 7.17
N LYS A 12 -10.97 -13.20 7.16
CA LYS A 12 -9.60 -12.73 7.35
C LYS A 12 -9.13 -11.89 6.17
N HIS A 13 -8.20 -10.97 6.40
CA HIS A 13 -7.55 -10.22 5.34
C HIS A 13 -6.03 -10.25 5.51
N ASP A 14 -5.27 -9.91 4.47
CA ASP A 14 -3.80 -9.95 4.41
C ASP A 14 -3.01 -9.37 5.59
N ALA A 15 -3.58 -8.39 6.28
CA ALA A 15 -2.97 -7.76 7.46
C ALA A 15 -3.18 -8.56 8.77
N GLN A 16 -3.89 -9.69 8.73
CA GLN A 16 -4.09 -10.61 9.86
C GLN A 16 -3.25 -11.87 9.67
N ALA A 17 -2.77 -12.45 10.77
CA ALA A 17 -1.99 -13.68 10.75
C ALA A 17 -2.73 -14.82 10.03
N GLY A 18 -2.06 -15.44 9.05
CA GLY A 18 -2.64 -16.49 8.20
C GLY A 18 -3.66 -16.00 7.17
N GLY A 19 -3.73 -14.68 6.90
CA GLY A 19 -4.77 -14.07 6.06
C GLY A 19 -4.39 -13.78 4.61
N PHE A 20 -3.19 -14.16 4.14
CA PHE A 20 -2.80 -13.98 2.74
C PHE A 20 -3.28 -15.15 1.89
N PHE A 21 -4.21 -14.88 0.97
CA PHE A 21 -4.85 -15.87 0.12
C PHE A 21 -4.74 -15.45 -1.35
N PRO A 22 -3.62 -15.75 -2.04
CA PRO A 22 -3.34 -15.23 -3.38
C PRO A 22 -4.41 -15.65 -4.40
N ASN A 23 -4.93 -16.87 -4.27
CA ASN A 23 -5.96 -17.43 -5.14
C ASN A 23 -7.36 -16.83 -4.94
N THR A 24 -7.55 -16.05 -3.87
CA THR A 24 -8.85 -15.45 -3.57
C THR A 24 -9.02 -14.03 -4.09
N HIS A 25 -7.92 -13.41 -4.52
CA HIS A 25 -7.98 -12.11 -5.16
C HIS A 25 -8.44 -12.27 -6.60
N ALA A 26 -9.43 -11.49 -6.98
CA ALA A 26 -9.79 -11.27 -8.36
C ALA A 26 -9.50 -9.81 -8.66
N ASN A 27 -8.95 -9.52 -9.83
CA ASN A 27 -8.75 -8.14 -10.26
C ASN A 27 -9.03 -8.01 -11.76
N PRO A 28 -10.31 -8.00 -12.16
CA PRO A 28 -10.68 -7.59 -13.51
C PRO A 28 -9.99 -6.27 -13.87
N GLY A 29 -9.21 -6.29 -14.96
CA GLY A 29 -8.50 -5.12 -15.46
C GLY A 29 -7.13 -4.82 -14.81
N PHE A 30 -6.63 -5.65 -13.87
CA PHE A 30 -5.30 -5.47 -13.29
C PHE A 30 -4.49 -6.76 -13.33
N SER A 31 -3.55 -6.81 -14.26
CA SER A 31 -2.61 -7.92 -14.37
C SER A 31 -1.34 -7.63 -13.59
N ILE A 32 -0.93 -8.58 -12.74
CA ILE A 32 0.38 -8.55 -12.07
C ILE A 32 1.52 -8.55 -13.09
N ASP A 33 1.34 -9.17 -14.27
CA ASP A 33 2.37 -9.21 -15.32
C ASP A 33 2.77 -7.81 -15.83
N LYS A 34 1.90 -6.81 -15.69
CA LYS A 34 2.23 -5.41 -16.00
C LYS A 34 3.43 -4.90 -15.21
N PHE A 35 3.62 -5.37 -13.98
CA PHE A 35 4.75 -4.99 -13.12
C PHE A 35 6.02 -5.80 -13.41
N LEU A 36 5.93 -6.83 -14.26
CA LEU A 36 6.97 -7.85 -14.47
C LEU A 36 7.54 -7.81 -15.89
N GLY A 37 7.58 -6.64 -16.53
CA GLY A 37 8.11 -6.47 -17.89
C GLY A 37 9.63 -6.64 -17.95
N GLU A 38 10.14 -7.16 -19.06
CA GLU A 38 11.58 -7.47 -19.27
C GLU A 38 12.50 -6.28 -19.06
N THR A 39 12.07 -5.07 -19.44
CA THR A 39 12.88 -3.86 -19.29
C THR A 39 12.82 -3.27 -17.89
N GLY A 40 11.90 -3.73 -17.03
CA GLY A 40 11.61 -3.19 -15.71
C GLY A 40 11.08 -1.75 -15.72
N GLN A 41 10.24 -1.40 -14.74
CA GLN A 41 9.67 -0.06 -14.58
C GLN A 41 9.46 0.27 -13.10
N ASN A 42 9.53 1.57 -12.78
CA ASN A 42 9.28 2.07 -11.43
C ASN A 42 7.81 2.41 -11.23
N TYR A 43 7.24 1.94 -10.14
CA TYR A 43 5.82 2.09 -9.83
C TYR A 43 5.59 2.66 -8.44
N LEU A 44 4.60 3.53 -8.34
CA LEU A 44 3.93 3.88 -7.09
C LEU A 44 2.51 3.33 -7.14
N ILE A 45 2.14 2.53 -6.14
CA ILE A 45 0.80 2.00 -5.96
C ILE A 45 0.08 2.89 -4.95
N GLU A 46 -0.84 3.75 -5.40
CA GLU A 46 -1.58 4.68 -4.55
C GLU A 46 -2.98 4.16 -4.20
N GLY A 47 -3.35 4.27 -2.93
CA GLY A 47 -4.69 3.96 -2.45
C GLY A 47 -4.81 4.10 -0.95
N ILE A 48 -6.02 4.34 -0.44
CA ILE A 48 -6.27 4.47 1.01
C ILE A 48 -6.07 3.13 1.74
N ARG A 49 -6.12 3.15 3.08
CA ARG A 49 -5.98 1.94 3.90
C ARG A 49 -7.04 0.90 3.52
N GLY A 50 -6.64 -0.37 3.33
CA GLY A 50 -7.56 -1.47 3.03
C GLY A 50 -7.86 -1.72 1.54
N THR A 51 -7.36 -0.88 0.63
CA THR A 51 -7.54 -1.04 -0.83
C THR A 51 -6.81 -2.24 -1.45
N GLY A 52 -5.86 -2.86 -0.74
CA GLY A 52 -5.13 -4.04 -1.22
C GLY A 52 -3.70 -3.79 -1.72
N LYS A 53 -3.09 -2.63 -1.42
CA LYS A 53 -1.70 -2.32 -1.84
C LYS A 53 -0.69 -3.39 -1.41
N THR A 54 -0.70 -3.77 -0.13
CA THR A 54 0.13 -4.85 0.42
C THR A 54 -0.11 -6.19 -0.28
N HIS A 55 -1.38 -6.49 -0.61
CA HIS A 55 -1.74 -7.70 -1.34
C HIS A 55 -1.05 -7.74 -2.70
N ILE A 56 -1.12 -6.63 -3.45
CA ILE A 56 -0.48 -6.51 -4.76
C ILE A 56 1.04 -6.71 -4.64
N LEU A 57 1.70 -6.06 -3.68
CA LEU A 57 3.14 -6.23 -3.47
C LEU A 57 3.52 -7.69 -3.14
N LYS A 58 2.72 -8.38 -2.32
CA LYS A 58 2.93 -9.80 -2.01
C LYS A 58 2.70 -10.70 -3.23
N MET A 59 1.67 -10.42 -4.05
CA MET A 59 1.44 -11.13 -5.31
C MET A 59 2.60 -10.95 -6.30
N ILE A 60 3.13 -9.72 -6.43
CA ILE A 60 4.32 -9.45 -7.25
C ILE A 60 5.51 -10.28 -6.73
N ASN A 61 5.71 -10.30 -5.40
CA ASN A 61 6.78 -11.07 -4.77
C ASN A 61 6.69 -12.57 -5.09
N GLU A 62 5.53 -13.19 -4.87
CA GLU A 62 5.33 -14.62 -5.15
C GLU A 62 5.47 -14.94 -6.63
N THR A 63 4.85 -14.15 -7.51
CA THR A 63 4.90 -14.37 -8.96
C THR A 63 6.33 -14.28 -9.48
N CYS A 64 7.13 -13.32 -8.99
CA CYS A 64 8.56 -13.22 -9.32
C CYS A 64 9.36 -14.44 -8.86
N LEU A 65 9.08 -14.96 -7.67
CA LEU A 65 9.77 -16.14 -7.15
C LEU A 65 9.41 -17.39 -7.96
N ASP A 66 8.13 -17.58 -8.29
CA ASP A 66 7.66 -18.74 -9.05
C ASP A 66 8.15 -18.73 -10.51
N SER A 67 8.21 -17.54 -11.13
CA SER A 67 8.71 -17.37 -12.50
C SER A 67 10.20 -17.01 -12.57
N TYR A 68 10.96 -17.12 -11.47
CA TYR A 68 12.35 -16.67 -11.41
C TYR A 68 13.25 -17.35 -12.45
N GLN A 69 13.02 -18.63 -12.74
CA GLN A 69 13.84 -19.36 -13.71
C GLN A 69 13.74 -18.79 -15.13
N GLU A 70 12.58 -18.22 -15.46
CA GLU A 70 12.27 -17.65 -16.77
C GLU A 70 12.59 -16.15 -16.80
N LYS A 71 11.97 -15.38 -15.90
CA LYS A 71 12.08 -13.91 -15.89
C LYS A 71 13.37 -13.42 -15.23
N LYS A 72 13.94 -14.19 -14.30
CA LYS A 72 15.11 -13.82 -13.48
C LYS A 72 14.99 -12.43 -12.85
N ILE A 73 13.84 -12.13 -12.26
CA ILE A 73 13.61 -10.89 -11.50
C ILE A 73 13.74 -11.24 -10.02
N LEU A 74 14.66 -10.61 -9.29
CA LEU A 74 14.81 -10.87 -7.84
C LEU A 74 13.86 -9.96 -7.04
N PRO A 75 12.78 -10.47 -6.43
CA PRO A 75 11.88 -9.63 -5.64
C PRO A 75 12.40 -9.45 -4.21
N VAL A 76 12.27 -8.24 -3.66
CA VAL A 76 12.69 -7.93 -2.29
C VAL A 76 11.57 -7.17 -1.60
N TYR A 77 10.76 -7.88 -0.82
CA TYR A 77 9.69 -7.26 -0.03
C TYR A 77 10.21 -6.67 1.28
N VAL A 78 9.93 -5.37 1.48
CA VAL A 78 10.32 -4.60 2.66
C VAL A 78 9.08 -3.86 3.17
N SER A 79 8.61 -4.20 4.37
CA SER A 79 7.61 -3.41 5.08
C SER A 79 8.31 -2.38 5.97
N LEU A 80 7.83 -1.14 5.92
CA LEU A 80 8.34 -0.05 6.71
C LEU A 80 7.57 0.17 8.03
N ALA A 81 6.48 -0.56 8.30
CA ALA A 81 5.82 -0.52 9.62
C ALA A 81 6.77 -0.89 10.76
N SER A 82 7.69 -1.85 10.56
CA SER A 82 8.69 -2.20 11.59
C SER A 82 9.79 -1.14 11.76
N VAL A 83 9.84 -0.14 10.87
CA VAL A 83 10.84 0.93 10.84
C VAL A 83 10.26 2.23 11.42
N HIS A 84 8.94 2.40 11.40
CA HIS A 84 8.22 3.60 11.85
C HIS A 84 8.56 3.99 13.31
N GLU A 85 8.76 3.02 14.21
CA GLU A 85 9.04 3.27 15.64
C GLU A 85 10.36 4.07 15.87
N TRP A 86 11.26 4.08 14.89
CA TRP A 86 12.59 4.71 14.99
C TRP A 86 12.66 6.12 14.40
N VAL A 87 11.60 6.53 13.70
CA VAL A 87 11.60 7.71 12.83
C VAL A 87 11.62 9.03 13.60
N GLU A 88 11.09 9.06 14.82
CA GLU A 88 10.93 10.31 15.58
C GLU A 88 12.24 10.86 16.18
N SER A 89 13.37 10.13 16.09
CA SER A 89 14.58 10.42 16.87
C SER A 89 15.78 11.00 16.10
N ASP A 90 16.08 10.52 14.87
CA ASP A 90 17.21 10.97 14.04
C ASP A 90 17.17 10.37 12.61
N VAL A 91 17.28 11.22 11.58
CA VAL A 91 17.31 10.82 10.15
C VAL A 91 18.48 9.87 9.84
N LYS A 92 19.62 10.00 10.54
CA LYS A 92 20.78 9.11 10.34
C LYS A 92 20.46 7.68 10.81
N LEU A 93 19.78 7.53 11.94
CA LEU A 93 19.39 6.21 12.47
C LEU A 93 18.38 5.54 11.53
N PHE A 94 17.43 6.32 11.02
CA PHE A 94 16.49 5.86 10.01
C PHE A 94 17.21 5.31 8.76
N ARG A 95 18.24 6.01 8.25
CA ARG A 95 19.04 5.53 7.11
C ARG A 95 19.70 4.19 7.41
N ILE A 96 20.41 4.07 8.54
CA ILE A 96 21.07 2.81 8.92
C ILE A 96 20.03 1.67 8.94
N HIS A 97 18.90 1.90 9.61
CA HIS A 97 17.84 0.91 9.72
C HIS A 97 17.25 0.53 8.35
N LEU A 98 16.93 1.52 7.51
CA LEU A 98 16.36 1.29 6.17
C LEU A 98 17.29 0.45 5.31
N TYR A 99 18.56 0.84 5.18
CA TYR A 99 19.50 0.16 4.30
C TYR A 99 19.92 -1.21 4.83
N ALA A 100 20.18 -1.34 6.13
CA ALA A 100 20.50 -2.63 6.74
C ALA A 100 19.32 -3.62 6.61
N ASN A 101 18.09 -3.14 6.76
CA ASN A 101 16.88 -3.95 6.56
C ASN A 101 16.77 -4.41 5.09
N ILE A 102 16.96 -3.52 4.10
CA ILE A 102 16.93 -3.90 2.68
C ILE A 102 17.97 -4.98 2.36
N VAL A 103 19.23 -4.80 2.79
CA VAL A 103 20.29 -5.78 2.54
C VAL A 103 19.97 -7.13 3.22
N THR A 104 19.46 -7.09 4.44
CA THR A 104 19.04 -8.30 5.17
C THR A 104 17.89 -9.02 4.46
N LYS A 105 16.90 -8.28 3.94
CA LYS A 105 15.79 -8.84 3.17
C LYS A 105 16.25 -9.44 1.85
N ILE A 106 17.17 -8.80 1.13
CA ILE A 106 17.81 -9.36 -0.06
C ILE A 106 18.43 -10.72 0.24
N ILE A 107 19.27 -10.79 1.28
CA ILE A 107 19.94 -12.04 1.66
C ILE A 107 18.91 -13.11 2.04
N ASN A 108 17.93 -12.76 2.88
CA ASN A 108 16.89 -13.70 3.28
C ASN A 108 16.08 -14.25 2.11
N THR A 109 15.71 -13.41 1.13
CA THR A 109 15.02 -13.88 -0.08
C THR A 109 15.85 -14.93 -0.81
N ILE A 110 17.15 -14.67 -1.00
CA ILE A 110 18.05 -15.60 -1.69
C ILE A 110 18.18 -16.90 -0.90
N GLU A 111 18.35 -16.83 0.42
CA GLU A 111 18.53 -18.00 1.29
C GLU A 111 17.29 -18.89 1.36
N GLN A 112 16.11 -18.29 1.50
CA GLN A 112 14.85 -19.03 1.59
C GLN A 112 14.44 -19.66 0.26
N ASN A 113 14.95 -19.15 -0.86
CA ASN A 113 14.58 -19.57 -2.21
C ASN A 113 15.77 -20.13 -3.01
N ARG A 114 16.80 -20.68 -2.35
CA ARG A 114 18.02 -21.22 -3.00
C ARG A 114 17.74 -22.29 -4.07
N GLU A 115 16.63 -23.01 -3.97
CA GLU A 115 16.23 -24.00 -4.97
C GLU A 115 15.81 -23.35 -6.30
N LYS A 116 15.17 -22.18 -6.22
CA LYS A 116 14.70 -21.39 -7.37
C LYS A 116 15.78 -20.43 -7.88
N ILE A 117 16.57 -19.85 -6.97
CA ILE A 117 17.58 -18.82 -7.24
C ILE A 117 18.97 -19.46 -7.26
N ARG A 118 19.58 -19.55 -8.46
CA ARG A 118 20.93 -20.11 -8.63
C ARG A 118 21.97 -19.00 -8.78
N LEU A 119 23.15 -19.21 -8.18
CA LEU A 119 24.32 -18.36 -8.40
C LEU A 119 24.81 -18.48 -9.85
N ALA A 120 25.26 -17.37 -10.42
CA ALA A 120 25.84 -17.34 -11.75
C ALA A 120 27.24 -17.93 -11.75
N GLY A 121 27.50 -18.91 -12.61
CA GLY A 121 28.85 -19.42 -12.88
C GLY A 121 29.67 -18.55 -13.84
N ASN A 122 29.42 -17.25 -13.92
CA ASN A 122 30.05 -16.36 -14.90
C ASN A 122 31.47 -15.90 -14.48
N SER A 123 32.24 -15.34 -15.42
CA SER A 123 33.61 -14.87 -15.18
C SER A 123 33.70 -13.66 -14.24
N ASN A 124 32.64 -12.85 -14.15
CA ASN A 124 32.57 -11.66 -13.28
C ASN A 124 32.26 -12.00 -11.82
N PHE A 125 31.76 -13.20 -11.55
CA PHE A 125 31.33 -13.69 -10.24
C PHE A 125 32.36 -13.42 -9.14
N GLN A 126 33.60 -13.88 -9.31
CA GLN A 126 34.64 -13.72 -8.28
C GLN A 126 35.02 -12.25 -8.04
N LYS A 127 34.96 -11.41 -9.08
CA LYS A 127 35.25 -9.97 -8.98
C LYS A 127 34.17 -9.27 -8.16
N SER A 128 32.90 -9.57 -8.44
CA SER A 128 31.76 -9.00 -7.72
C SER A 128 31.69 -9.46 -6.26
N VAL A 129 31.99 -10.74 -5.98
CA VAL A 129 32.11 -11.23 -4.60
C VAL A 129 33.17 -10.47 -3.80
N LYS A 130 34.35 -10.23 -4.40
CA LYS A 130 35.42 -9.43 -3.76
C LYS A 130 34.98 -7.99 -3.50
N LYS A 131 34.27 -7.36 -4.44
CA LYS A 131 33.77 -5.99 -4.25
C LYS A 131 32.73 -5.92 -3.13
N ILE A 132 31.79 -6.86 -3.07
CA ILE A 132 30.83 -6.95 -1.96
C ILE A 132 31.58 -7.11 -0.63
N ALA A 133 32.55 -8.03 -0.53
CA ALA A 133 33.34 -8.18 0.69
C ALA A 133 34.00 -6.85 1.11
N GLN A 134 34.63 -6.13 0.18
CA GLN A 134 35.23 -4.82 0.43
C GLN A 134 34.23 -3.76 0.89
N MET A 135 33.02 -3.74 0.32
CA MET A 135 31.95 -2.83 0.72
C MET A 135 31.52 -3.03 2.18
N PHE A 136 31.66 -4.24 2.73
CA PHE A 136 31.35 -4.53 4.13
C PHE A 136 32.60 -4.63 5.03
N GLY A 137 33.78 -4.28 4.51
CA GLY A 137 35.03 -4.35 5.26
C GLY A 137 35.54 -5.78 5.55
N LEU A 138 35.07 -6.78 4.80
CA LEU A 138 35.36 -8.20 5.01
C LEU A 138 36.63 -8.65 4.27
N ASN A 139 37.24 -9.75 4.74
CA ASN A 139 38.41 -10.35 4.10
C ASN A 139 38.06 -11.05 2.78
N ASN A 140 38.88 -10.82 1.74
CA ASN A 140 38.62 -11.23 0.36
C ASN A 140 38.92 -12.72 0.03
N SER A 141 39.26 -13.54 1.03
CA SER A 141 39.72 -14.94 0.85
C SER A 141 38.65 -16.00 1.11
N GLU A 142 37.42 -15.59 1.43
CA GLU A 142 36.37 -16.49 1.88
C GLU A 142 35.39 -16.86 0.75
N LYS A 143 34.71 -18.01 0.90
CA LYS A 143 33.65 -18.44 -0.02
C LYS A 143 32.46 -17.46 0.07
N ILE A 144 31.70 -17.32 -1.03
CA ILE A 144 30.55 -16.41 -1.08
C ILE A 144 29.53 -16.69 0.03
N GLU A 145 29.32 -17.96 0.40
CA GLU A 145 28.37 -18.34 1.44
C GLU A 145 28.79 -17.80 2.81
N ILE A 146 30.10 -17.73 3.07
CA ILE A 146 30.64 -17.18 4.32
C ILE A 146 30.48 -15.66 4.32
N ILE A 147 30.80 -15.00 3.20
CA ILE A 147 30.63 -13.56 3.04
C ILE A 147 29.17 -13.15 3.23
N ILE A 148 28.21 -13.83 2.58
CA ILE A 148 26.78 -13.54 2.70
C ILE A 148 26.30 -13.75 4.15
N LYS A 149 26.70 -14.86 4.79
CA LYS A 149 26.36 -15.13 6.19
C LYS A 149 26.90 -14.03 7.10
N ARG A 150 28.13 -13.58 6.86
CA ARG A 150 28.77 -12.53 7.66
C ARG A 150 28.10 -11.17 7.50
N ILE A 151 27.73 -10.79 6.27
CA ILE A 151 26.96 -9.56 6.00
C ILE A 151 25.62 -9.59 6.73
N LYS A 152 24.93 -10.74 6.70
CA LYS A 152 23.68 -10.94 7.42
C LYS A 152 23.86 -10.75 8.92
N GLU A 153 24.84 -11.41 9.53
CA GLU A 153 25.15 -11.28 10.95
C GLU A 153 25.48 -9.83 11.34
N LEU A 154 26.25 -9.11 10.52
CA LEU A 154 26.58 -7.70 10.75
C LEU A 154 25.33 -6.80 10.72
N ASN A 155 24.46 -6.98 9.72
CA ASN A 155 23.24 -6.19 9.62
C ASN A 155 22.23 -6.54 10.72
N GLU A 156 22.05 -7.82 11.06
CA GLU A 156 21.19 -8.23 12.17
C GLU A 156 21.69 -7.67 13.51
N LYS A 157 23.01 -7.63 13.72
CA LYS A 157 23.62 -6.97 14.88
C LYS A 157 23.37 -5.45 14.88
N LEU A 158 23.56 -4.77 13.75
CA LEU A 158 23.26 -3.33 13.61
C LEU A 158 21.79 -3.03 13.92
N LEU A 159 20.87 -3.83 13.40
CA LEU A 159 19.44 -3.71 13.64
C LEU A 159 19.10 -3.98 15.12
N ALA A 160 19.73 -4.98 15.75
CA ALA A 160 19.54 -5.26 17.17
C ALA A 160 20.06 -4.12 18.06
N GLU A 161 21.27 -3.61 17.82
CA GLU A 161 21.82 -2.49 18.60
C GLU A 161 21.04 -1.19 18.38
N LEU A 162 20.52 -0.94 17.17
CA LEU A 162 19.56 0.13 16.93
C LEU A 162 18.30 -0.03 17.78
N ASN A 163 17.78 -1.26 17.87
CA ASN A 163 16.54 -1.55 18.58
C ASN A 163 16.66 -1.48 20.11
N TYR A 164 17.81 -1.88 20.67
CA TYR A 164 17.98 -1.96 22.12
C TYR A 164 18.80 -0.80 22.70
N ASN A 165 19.67 -0.15 21.91
CA ASN A 165 20.61 0.88 22.36
C ASN A 165 20.76 2.06 21.36
N PRO A 166 19.69 2.77 20.98
CA PRO A 166 19.75 3.81 19.93
C PRO A 166 20.70 4.98 20.27
N GLU A 167 20.77 5.39 21.54
CA GLU A 167 21.68 6.45 22.00
C GLU A 167 23.16 6.08 21.83
N ASN A 168 23.50 4.79 21.94
CA ASN A 168 24.86 4.31 21.72
C ASN A 168 25.24 4.46 20.23
N ILE A 169 24.37 4.01 19.32
CA ILE A 169 24.55 4.17 17.88
C ILE A 169 24.64 5.66 17.50
N LYS A 170 23.79 6.50 18.09
CA LYS A 170 23.83 7.96 17.88
C LYS A 170 25.14 8.57 18.36
N SER A 171 25.70 8.12 19.48
CA SER A 171 27.00 8.58 19.98
C SER A 171 28.16 8.15 19.09
N ILE A 172 28.11 6.93 18.54
CA ILE A 172 29.15 6.34 17.69
C ILE A 172 29.17 6.97 16.30
N PHE A 173 27.99 7.15 15.68
CA PHE A 173 27.86 7.62 14.30
C PHE A 173 27.35 9.06 14.17
N GLY A 174 27.09 9.75 15.27
CA GLY A 174 26.55 11.11 15.29
C GLY A 174 27.54 12.20 14.89
N SER A 175 28.85 11.96 15.08
CA SER A 175 29.86 13.02 15.19
C SER A 175 30.98 13.02 14.12
N GLN A 176 30.92 12.22 13.05
CA GLN A 176 32.00 12.21 12.03
C GLN A 176 31.54 12.46 10.59
N SER A 177 32.35 13.26 9.88
CA SER A 177 32.20 13.70 8.49
C SER A 177 32.97 12.77 7.53
N SER A 178 32.31 12.39 6.44
CA SER A 178 32.86 11.89 5.17
C SER A 178 33.97 10.82 5.21
N VAL A 179 33.60 9.57 4.94
CA VAL A 179 34.53 8.62 4.28
C VAL A 179 34.04 8.45 2.85
N THR A 180 34.75 9.06 1.89
CA THR A 180 34.54 8.79 0.47
C THR A 180 34.99 7.36 0.21
N ALA A 181 34.07 6.54 -0.33
CA ALA A 181 34.38 5.24 -0.88
C ALA A 181 35.20 5.41 -2.17
N SER A 182 36.47 5.82 -2.06
CA SER A 182 37.42 5.77 -3.16
C SER A 182 38.21 4.47 -3.08
N THR A 183 38.07 3.71 -4.15
CA THR A 183 38.90 2.55 -4.47
C THR A 183 40.38 2.93 -4.36
N THR A 184 41.14 2.18 -3.55
CA THR A 184 42.62 2.15 -3.39
C THR A 184 43.31 2.98 -2.30
N ALA A 185 42.62 3.75 -1.46
CA ALA A 185 43.28 4.38 -0.29
C ALA A 185 43.19 3.47 0.96
N LYS A 186 44.32 3.27 1.67
CA LYS A 186 44.34 2.66 3.01
C LYS A 186 43.35 3.43 3.90
N ILE A 187 42.25 2.78 4.26
CA ILE A 187 41.21 3.34 5.13
C ILE A 187 41.84 3.60 6.49
N ALA A 188 41.96 4.86 6.86
CA ALA A 188 42.27 5.25 8.23
C ALA A 188 41.03 4.96 9.09
N VAL A 189 40.97 3.74 9.64
CA VAL A 189 40.00 3.36 10.67
C VAL A 189 40.25 4.27 11.87
N PRO A 190 39.24 4.99 12.39
CA PRO A 190 39.42 5.84 13.57
C PRO A 190 39.95 5.00 14.74
N GLN A 191 40.97 5.51 15.43
CA GLN A 191 41.49 4.87 16.62
C GLN A 191 40.39 4.74 17.69
N THR A 192 40.25 3.51 18.16
CA THR A 192 39.48 3.03 19.30
C THR A 192 39.54 4.00 20.48
N GLY A 193 38.50 4.82 20.64
CA GLY A 193 38.50 5.87 21.65
C GLY A 193 37.14 6.13 22.29
N SER A 194 36.23 5.15 22.35
CA SER A 194 35.04 5.19 23.24
C SER A 194 34.18 3.91 23.25
N PHE A 195 34.66 2.76 22.76
CA PHE A 195 33.89 1.50 22.81
C PHE A 195 34.03 0.78 24.17
N SER A 196 34.14 1.53 25.27
CA SER A 196 34.23 0.94 26.60
C SER A 196 32.83 0.81 27.23
N ALA A 197 32.38 -0.44 27.32
CA ALA A 197 31.74 -0.99 28.53
C ALA A 197 30.20 -1.02 28.70
N THR A 198 29.39 -1.07 27.64
CA THR A 198 27.96 -1.46 27.83
C THR A 198 27.33 -2.39 26.78
N ALA A 199 28.03 -2.80 25.72
CA ALA A 199 27.50 -3.84 24.83
C ALA A 199 27.82 -5.23 25.40
N SER A 200 26.79 -5.91 25.93
CA SER A 200 26.85 -7.30 26.36
C SER A 200 27.05 -8.24 25.16
N GLY A 201 28.30 -8.38 24.73
CA GLY A 201 28.73 -9.36 23.73
C GLY A 201 30.23 -9.26 23.51
N THR A 202 30.95 -10.36 23.73
CA THR A 202 32.41 -10.46 23.55
C THR A 202 32.77 -10.38 22.06
N TYR A 203 32.81 -9.17 21.50
CA TYR A 203 33.23 -8.98 20.11
C TYR A 203 34.74 -9.26 19.95
N SER A 204 35.13 -9.91 18.86
CA SER A 204 36.53 -9.87 18.43
C SER A 204 36.85 -8.49 17.82
N GLU A 205 38.10 -8.06 17.89
CA GLU A 205 38.52 -6.75 17.35
C GLU A 205 38.17 -6.57 15.86
N ASN A 206 38.16 -7.65 15.09
CA ASN A 206 37.79 -7.61 13.68
C ASN A 206 36.28 -7.36 13.49
N GLU A 207 35.42 -7.97 14.31
CA GLU A 207 33.97 -7.75 14.19
C GLU A 207 33.59 -6.31 14.55
N GLN A 208 34.28 -5.70 15.51
CA GLN A 208 34.05 -4.30 15.88
C GLN A 208 34.41 -3.35 14.74
N LYS A 209 35.53 -3.60 14.05
CA LYS A 209 35.95 -2.79 12.89
C LYS A 209 34.96 -2.90 11.74
N GLU A 210 34.50 -4.11 11.43
CA GLU A 210 33.47 -4.38 10.41
C GLU A 210 32.16 -3.64 10.76
N PHE A 211 31.71 -3.76 12.00
CA PHE A 211 30.50 -3.10 12.51
C PHE A 211 30.56 -1.58 12.37
N LEU A 212 31.66 -0.95 12.81
CA LEU A 212 31.85 0.50 12.71
C LEU A 212 31.90 0.96 11.25
N PHE A 213 32.57 0.22 10.38
CA PHE A 213 32.70 0.56 8.97
C PHE A 213 31.34 0.58 8.24
N VAL A 214 30.52 -0.45 8.46
CA VAL A 214 29.19 -0.56 7.85
C VAL A 214 28.26 0.52 8.42
N GLY A 215 28.23 0.69 9.75
CA GLY A 215 27.39 1.72 10.38
C GLY A 215 27.71 3.14 9.90
N GLN A 216 28.99 3.49 9.75
CA GLN A 216 29.41 4.77 9.18
C GLN A 216 28.96 4.93 7.72
N SER A 217 29.16 3.90 6.90
CA SER A 217 28.76 3.92 5.48
C SER A 217 27.25 4.11 5.30
N LEU A 218 26.45 3.48 6.16
CA LEU A 218 24.98 3.51 6.09
C LEU A 218 24.36 4.76 6.74
N SER A 219 25.04 5.40 7.70
CA SER A 219 24.55 6.63 8.34
C SER A 219 24.64 7.88 7.44
N HIS A 220 25.51 7.85 6.44
CA HIS A 220 25.77 8.99 5.57
C HIS A 220 24.62 9.24 4.57
N SER A 221 24.49 10.47 4.09
CA SER A 221 23.54 10.83 3.02
C SER A 221 23.77 10.08 1.70
N ASN A 222 24.93 9.44 1.53
CA ASN A 222 25.30 8.67 0.33
C ASN A 222 25.02 7.17 0.48
N ALA A 223 24.40 6.74 1.59
CA ALA A 223 24.08 5.34 1.83
C ALA A 223 23.16 4.71 0.77
N ALA A 224 22.36 5.52 0.08
CA ALA A 224 21.62 5.06 -1.09
C ALA A 224 22.55 4.61 -2.24
N ASN A 225 23.67 5.29 -2.48
CA ASN A 225 24.67 4.86 -3.49
C ASN A 225 25.35 3.55 -3.07
N PHE A 226 25.57 3.36 -1.76
CA PHE A 226 26.06 2.09 -1.23
C PHE A 226 25.10 0.94 -1.59
N LEU A 227 23.79 1.12 -1.34
CA LEU A 227 22.79 0.10 -1.66
C LEU A 227 22.70 -0.17 -3.17
N VAL A 228 22.73 0.87 -4.01
CA VAL A 228 22.70 0.70 -5.48
C VAL A 228 23.91 -0.11 -5.96
N ASN A 229 25.11 0.20 -5.48
CA ASN A 229 26.32 -0.54 -5.83
C ASN A 229 26.24 -2.00 -5.37
N PHE A 230 25.69 -2.24 -4.17
CA PHE A 230 25.48 -3.60 -3.67
C PHE A 230 24.55 -4.39 -4.58
N ILE A 231 23.44 -3.79 -5.03
CA ILE A 231 22.49 -4.42 -5.95
C ILE A 231 23.14 -4.68 -7.32
N LEU A 232 23.96 -3.77 -7.84
CA LEU A 232 24.68 -3.97 -9.10
C LEU A 232 25.65 -5.16 -9.02
N GLU A 233 26.44 -5.25 -7.94
CA GLU A 233 27.34 -6.39 -7.77
C GLU A 233 26.57 -7.70 -7.54
N LEU A 234 25.41 -7.64 -6.90
CA LEU A 234 24.52 -8.78 -6.74
C LEU A 234 23.91 -9.24 -8.07
N LYS A 235 23.53 -8.32 -8.96
CA LYS A 235 23.10 -8.64 -10.33
C LYS A 235 24.17 -9.46 -11.05
N ASN A 236 25.44 -9.08 -10.92
CA ASN A 236 26.55 -9.84 -11.53
C ASN A 236 26.72 -11.24 -10.93
N ILE A 237 26.52 -11.39 -9.61
CA ILE A 237 26.63 -12.67 -8.89
C ILE A 237 25.50 -13.63 -9.24
N LEU A 238 24.28 -13.13 -9.41
CA LEU A 238 23.09 -13.95 -9.68
C LEU A 238 22.76 -14.07 -11.17
N ASN A 239 23.32 -13.17 -12.00
CA ASN A 239 23.00 -13.02 -13.42
C ASN A 239 21.48 -12.93 -13.66
N HIS A 240 20.83 -12.11 -12.83
CA HIS A 240 19.40 -11.82 -12.90
C HIS A 240 19.17 -10.56 -13.75
N GLN A 241 17.96 -10.33 -14.27
CA GLN A 241 17.66 -9.16 -15.11
C GLN A 241 17.76 -7.86 -14.30
N TYR A 242 16.99 -7.78 -13.22
CA TYR A 242 17.05 -6.71 -12.23
C TYR A 242 16.55 -7.18 -10.85
N THR A 243 16.93 -6.43 -9.82
CA THR A 243 16.33 -6.55 -8.48
C THR A 243 15.11 -5.63 -8.40
N TYR A 244 13.99 -6.16 -7.93
CA TYR A 244 12.75 -5.40 -7.77
C TYR A 244 12.45 -5.16 -6.30
N LEU A 245 12.65 -3.92 -5.84
CA LEU A 245 12.38 -3.53 -4.46
C LEU A 245 10.89 -3.24 -4.28
N LEU A 246 10.22 -4.04 -3.45
CA LEU A 246 8.79 -3.94 -3.15
C LEU A 246 8.65 -3.29 -1.76
N ILE A 247 8.42 -1.98 -1.74
CA ILE A 247 8.44 -1.18 -0.51
C ILE A 247 7.01 -0.89 -0.04
N ASP A 248 6.63 -1.44 1.11
CA ASP A 248 5.31 -1.26 1.70
C ASP A 248 5.32 -0.14 2.75
N GLU A 249 4.16 0.50 2.96
CA GLU A 249 3.92 1.47 4.04
C GLU A 249 4.82 2.72 4.01
N CYS A 250 5.22 3.21 2.83
CA CYS A 250 6.06 4.39 2.69
C CYS A 250 5.47 5.67 3.30
N SER A 251 4.14 5.74 3.42
CA SER A 251 3.43 6.94 3.87
C SER A 251 3.11 6.95 5.37
N GLU A 252 3.36 5.85 6.07
CA GLU A 252 3.10 5.72 7.52
C GLU A 252 4.26 6.26 8.37
N VAL A 253 5.33 6.76 7.74
CA VAL A 253 6.49 7.34 8.43
C VAL A 253 6.46 8.88 8.38
N SER A 254 7.25 9.53 9.23
CA SER A 254 7.36 11.00 9.26
C SER A 254 7.78 11.57 7.90
N LYS A 255 7.50 12.87 7.70
CA LYS A 255 7.88 13.61 6.50
C LYS A 255 9.37 13.46 6.18
N GLU A 256 10.25 13.54 7.18
CA GLU A 256 11.70 13.43 7.04
C GLU A 256 12.13 12.04 6.55
N ALA A 257 11.50 10.99 7.09
CA ALA A 257 11.73 9.62 6.61
C ALA A 257 11.20 9.43 5.19
N GLN A 258 10.03 9.97 4.85
CA GLN A 258 9.51 9.96 3.48
C GLN A 258 10.50 10.60 2.50
N ILE A 259 11.11 11.74 2.87
CA ILE A 259 12.14 12.41 2.06
C ILE A 259 13.33 11.47 1.77
N GLU A 260 13.79 10.71 2.76
CA GLU A 260 14.89 9.75 2.57
C GLU A 260 14.48 8.54 1.73
N ILE A 261 13.26 8.01 1.92
CA ILE A 261 12.72 6.94 1.08
C ILE A 261 12.68 7.40 -0.38
N PHE A 262 12.08 8.55 -0.65
CA PHE A 262 12.00 9.08 -2.02
C PHE A 262 13.37 9.45 -2.59
N ARG A 263 14.37 9.77 -1.76
CA ARG A 263 15.75 9.96 -2.21
C ARG A 263 16.34 8.64 -2.72
N LEU A 264 16.15 7.55 -1.98
CA LEU A 264 16.55 6.22 -2.43
C LEU A 264 15.85 5.85 -3.75
N LEU A 265 14.53 6.06 -3.84
CA LEU A 265 13.77 5.77 -5.06
C LEU A 265 14.26 6.58 -6.26
N LYS A 266 14.55 7.88 -6.06
CA LYS A 266 15.12 8.77 -7.09
C LYS A 266 16.46 8.26 -7.60
N LEU A 267 17.31 7.77 -6.70
CA LEU A 267 18.61 7.22 -7.06
C LEU A 267 18.48 5.90 -7.83
N ILE A 268 17.62 4.97 -7.39
CA ILE A 268 17.34 3.73 -8.14
C ILE A 268 16.91 4.04 -9.58
N ARG A 269 16.08 5.07 -9.79
CA ARG A 269 15.65 5.49 -11.14
C ARG A 269 16.79 5.98 -12.03
N GLY A 270 17.84 6.58 -11.47
CA GLY A 270 18.90 7.27 -12.23
C GLY A 270 20.30 6.65 -12.16
N ALA A 271 20.52 5.57 -11.40
CA ALA A 271 21.87 5.21 -10.97
C ALA A 271 22.59 4.13 -11.78
N LEU A 272 22.04 3.58 -12.86
CA LEU A 272 22.61 2.37 -13.46
C LEU A 272 22.60 2.43 -15.00
N THR A 273 23.71 2.97 -15.53
CA THR A 273 24.29 2.88 -16.90
C THR A 273 24.06 4.04 -17.87
N ASP A 274 25.11 4.33 -18.68
CA ASP A 274 25.10 5.22 -19.86
C ASP A 274 24.35 4.62 -21.05
N ASP A 275 23.89 3.36 -20.90
CA ASP A 275 23.16 2.59 -21.90
C ASP A 275 21.69 2.54 -21.47
N MET A 276 20.77 3.06 -22.28
CA MET A 276 19.34 3.17 -21.92
C MET A 276 18.63 1.82 -21.70
N HIS A 277 19.34 0.69 -21.78
CA HIS A 277 18.75 -0.63 -21.89
C HIS A 277 18.79 -1.53 -20.65
N GLU A 278 19.58 -1.29 -19.59
CA GLU A 278 19.54 -2.18 -18.41
C GLU A 278 19.88 -1.50 -17.06
N ASN A 279 18.87 -0.97 -16.38
CA ASN A 279 18.97 -0.64 -14.96
C ASN A 279 19.05 -1.94 -14.12
N ALA A 280 19.96 -2.01 -13.13
CA ALA A 280 20.09 -3.18 -12.25
C ALA A 280 19.02 -3.26 -11.15
N ALA A 281 18.27 -2.18 -10.90
CA ALA A 281 17.24 -2.13 -9.89
C ALA A 281 16.01 -1.32 -10.31
N TYR A 282 14.84 -1.79 -9.92
CA TYR A 282 13.58 -1.06 -10.03
C TYR A 282 12.84 -1.10 -8.68
N PHE A 283 11.81 -0.28 -8.53
CA PHE A 283 10.98 -0.29 -7.33
C PHE A 283 9.48 -0.31 -7.63
N CYS A 284 8.72 -0.93 -6.73
CA CYS A 284 7.29 -0.80 -6.60
C CYS A 284 6.99 -0.40 -5.16
N ALA A 285 6.52 0.82 -4.93
CA ALA A 285 6.28 1.33 -3.58
C ALA A 285 4.80 1.62 -3.35
N SER A 286 4.27 1.19 -2.20
CA SER A 286 2.89 1.53 -1.81
C SER A 286 2.84 2.89 -1.11
N VAL A 287 1.86 3.72 -1.49
CA VAL A 287 1.71 5.07 -0.96
C VAL A 287 0.24 5.42 -0.70
N TYR A 288 0.00 6.37 0.19
CA TYR A 288 -1.29 7.02 0.37
C TYR A 288 -1.48 8.22 -0.56
N PRO A 289 -2.73 8.66 -0.78
CA PRO A 289 -2.98 9.91 -1.46
C PRO A 289 -2.34 11.12 -0.75
N THR A 290 -1.82 12.07 -1.53
CA THR A 290 -1.52 13.44 -1.04
C THR A 290 -2.74 14.03 -0.31
N PRO A 291 -2.56 14.74 0.82
CA PRO A 291 -1.32 15.28 1.38
C PRO A 291 -0.50 14.35 2.27
N ILE A 292 -0.92 13.10 2.48
CA ILE A 292 -0.31 12.21 3.48
C ILE A 292 1.04 11.68 3.01
N THR A 293 1.11 11.30 1.74
CA THR A 293 2.39 11.10 1.08
C THR A 293 2.96 12.46 0.68
N TYR A 294 4.12 12.77 1.24
CA TYR A 294 4.92 13.93 0.91
C TYR A 294 5.93 13.58 -0.18
N TYR A 295 5.71 14.08 -1.38
CA TYR A 295 6.68 14.00 -2.48
C TYR A 295 7.65 15.20 -2.39
N PRO A 296 8.97 14.97 -2.22
CA PRO A 296 9.94 16.05 -2.08
C PRO A 296 9.94 17.02 -3.26
N SER A 297 10.04 18.31 -2.98
CA SER A 297 10.08 19.37 -3.99
C SER A 297 10.96 20.53 -3.57
N LYS A 298 11.82 20.99 -4.48
CA LYS A 298 12.61 22.22 -4.33
C LYS A 298 11.73 23.45 -4.12
N ASN A 299 10.50 23.45 -4.62
CA ASN A 299 9.54 24.54 -4.39
C ASN A 299 9.11 24.64 -2.92
N PHE A 300 9.24 23.56 -2.15
CA PHE A 300 8.95 23.50 -0.72
C PHE A 300 10.23 23.47 0.14
N GLY A 301 11.39 23.75 -0.45
CA GLY A 301 12.68 23.84 0.26
C GLY A 301 13.47 22.54 0.36
N ASP A 302 13.03 21.45 -0.30
CA ASP A 302 13.78 20.18 -0.31
C ASP A 302 15.01 20.25 -1.23
N SER A 303 15.97 19.35 -1.01
CA SER A 303 17.20 19.26 -1.80
C SER A 303 16.99 18.72 -3.23
N PHE A 304 15.86 18.05 -3.50
CA PHE A 304 15.56 17.44 -4.79
C PHE A 304 14.05 17.41 -5.07
N ASN A 305 13.68 17.13 -6.33
CA ASN A 305 12.29 16.90 -6.73
C ASN A 305 12.06 15.39 -6.92
N PHE A 306 10.93 14.89 -6.45
CA PHE A 306 10.37 13.61 -6.86
C PHE A 306 9.07 13.86 -7.64
N ASP A 307 9.14 13.73 -8.95
CA ASP A 307 8.07 14.05 -9.90
C ASP A 307 7.35 12.76 -10.30
N VAL A 308 6.19 12.51 -9.68
CA VAL A 308 5.30 11.40 -10.06
C VAL A 308 4.93 11.53 -11.54
N GLY A 309 5.00 10.42 -12.28
CA GLY A 309 4.83 10.36 -13.73
C GLY A 309 6.14 10.48 -14.52
N HIS A 310 7.17 11.10 -13.95
CA HIS A 310 8.51 11.15 -14.56
C HIS A 310 9.50 10.22 -13.87
N ASP A 311 9.46 10.14 -12.53
CA ASP A 311 10.31 9.24 -11.74
C ASP A 311 9.69 7.86 -11.53
N ALA A 312 8.36 7.76 -11.55
CA ALA A 312 7.61 6.52 -11.40
C ALA A 312 6.22 6.63 -12.03
N ILE A 313 5.72 5.51 -12.55
CA ILE A 313 4.33 5.37 -13.00
C ILE A 313 3.43 5.26 -11.77
N MET A 314 2.33 6.02 -11.76
CA MET A 314 1.34 5.97 -10.69
C MET A 314 0.22 5.00 -11.05
N GLU A 315 -0.01 4.01 -10.20
CA GLU A 315 -1.09 3.04 -10.31
C GLU A 315 -2.06 3.22 -9.13
N TYR A 316 -3.25 3.73 -9.42
CA TYR A 316 -4.31 3.83 -8.41
C TYR A 316 -4.91 2.46 -8.16
N VAL A 317 -5.13 2.06 -6.90
CA VAL A 317 -5.74 0.76 -6.56
C VAL A 317 -7.24 0.81 -6.41
N SER A 318 -7.76 1.96 -5.97
CA SER A 318 -9.20 2.11 -5.77
C SER A 318 -9.92 1.99 -7.12
N MET A 319 -10.83 1.03 -7.19
CA MET A 319 -11.70 0.88 -8.36
C MET A 319 -12.75 1.98 -8.38
N ASP A 320 -13.01 2.51 -9.57
CA ASP A 320 -14.11 3.42 -9.78
C ASP A 320 -15.44 2.65 -9.71
N GLU A 321 -16.39 3.10 -8.88
CA GLU A 321 -17.74 2.54 -8.79
C GLU A 321 -18.56 2.65 -10.09
N LEU A 322 -18.06 3.43 -11.04
CA LEU A 322 -18.59 3.60 -12.39
C LEU A 322 -17.99 2.63 -13.41
N SER A 323 -16.98 1.84 -13.04
CA SER A 323 -16.38 0.84 -13.93
C SER A 323 -17.38 -0.26 -14.26
N ASP A 324 -17.43 -0.67 -15.53
CA ASP A 324 -18.27 -1.79 -15.98
C ASP A 324 -17.89 -3.10 -15.26
N ASP A 325 -16.62 -3.22 -14.84
CA ASP A 325 -16.10 -4.40 -14.13
C ASP A 325 -16.31 -4.35 -12.60
N TYR A 326 -16.87 -3.26 -12.05
CA TYR A 326 -16.91 -3.02 -10.59
C TYR A 326 -17.64 -4.12 -9.81
N LEU A 327 -18.86 -4.48 -10.25
CA LEU A 327 -19.63 -5.54 -9.59
C LEU A 327 -19.06 -6.93 -9.86
N GLU A 328 -18.53 -7.17 -11.06
CA GLU A 328 -17.94 -8.46 -11.40
C GLU A 328 -16.69 -8.72 -10.56
N PHE A 329 -15.86 -7.71 -10.28
CA PHE A 329 -14.75 -7.84 -9.34
C PHE A 329 -15.18 -8.40 -7.98
N TYR A 330 -16.21 -7.81 -7.34
CA TYR A 330 -16.65 -8.24 -6.01
C TYR A 330 -17.33 -9.61 -6.04
N LYS A 331 -18.02 -9.90 -7.14
CA LYS A 331 -18.59 -11.23 -7.41
C LYS A 331 -17.50 -12.28 -7.51
N GLU A 332 -16.44 -12.03 -8.29
CA GLU A 332 -15.33 -12.95 -8.46
C GLU A 332 -14.54 -13.15 -7.16
N ILE A 333 -14.23 -12.09 -6.41
CA ILE A 333 -13.58 -12.20 -5.09
C ILE A 333 -14.42 -13.10 -4.17
N THR A 334 -15.73 -12.87 -4.10
CA THR A 334 -16.62 -13.66 -3.23
C THR A 334 -16.64 -15.13 -3.65
N ASN A 335 -16.80 -15.38 -4.95
CA ASN A 335 -16.82 -16.74 -5.49
C ASN A 335 -15.48 -17.47 -5.27
N ASN A 336 -14.34 -16.80 -5.49
CA ASN A 336 -13.02 -17.38 -5.25
C ASN A 336 -12.85 -17.73 -3.77
N ARG A 337 -13.27 -16.86 -2.86
CA ARG A 337 -13.21 -17.13 -1.41
C ARG A 337 -14.11 -18.28 -0.99
N ILE A 338 -15.30 -18.39 -1.56
CA ILE A 338 -16.20 -19.52 -1.31
C ILE A 338 -15.55 -20.83 -1.75
N ARG A 339 -15.01 -20.87 -2.97
CA ARG A 339 -14.36 -22.07 -3.51
C ARG A 339 -13.13 -22.47 -2.69
N GLU A 340 -12.31 -21.52 -2.30
CA GLU A 340 -11.07 -21.81 -1.57
C GLU A 340 -11.33 -22.19 -0.11
N LEU A 341 -12.22 -21.46 0.58
CA LEU A 341 -12.34 -21.52 2.04
C LEU A 341 -13.57 -22.30 2.53
N LEU A 342 -14.56 -22.53 1.66
CA LEU A 342 -15.82 -23.19 1.98
C LEU A 342 -16.14 -24.37 1.03
N SER A 343 -15.14 -24.91 0.30
CA SER A 343 -15.31 -26.04 -0.62
C SER A 343 -15.94 -27.27 0.05
N ASP A 344 -15.64 -27.50 1.33
CA ASP A 344 -16.18 -28.59 2.13
C ASP A 344 -17.68 -28.46 2.44
N LYS A 345 -18.28 -27.28 2.19
CA LYS A 345 -19.70 -26.99 2.40
C LYS A 345 -20.56 -27.20 1.14
N GLY A 346 -19.93 -27.50 0.00
CA GLY A 346 -20.64 -27.62 -1.30
C GLY A 346 -21.07 -26.28 -1.91
N TYR A 347 -20.62 -25.15 -1.34
CA TYR A 347 -20.85 -23.82 -1.86
C TYR A 347 -19.89 -23.52 -3.00
N ASN A 348 -20.38 -22.87 -4.06
CA ASN A 348 -19.61 -22.54 -5.26
C ASN A 348 -19.90 -21.13 -5.81
N ASN A 349 -20.97 -20.48 -5.33
CA ASN A 349 -21.46 -19.20 -5.83
C ASN A 349 -21.80 -18.25 -4.66
N TYR A 350 -21.62 -16.94 -4.82
CA TYR A 350 -21.99 -15.91 -3.85
C TYR A 350 -23.46 -16.00 -3.41
N LEU A 351 -24.36 -16.47 -4.28
CA LEU A 351 -25.77 -16.72 -3.94
C LEU A 351 -25.97 -17.89 -2.98
N ASP A 352 -24.95 -18.69 -2.69
CA ASP A 352 -25.00 -19.71 -1.63
C ASP A 352 -24.98 -19.06 -0.24
N ILE A 353 -24.34 -17.88 -0.12
CA ILE A 353 -24.22 -17.12 1.13
C ILE A 353 -25.09 -15.85 1.17
N LEU A 354 -25.41 -15.27 0.01
CA LEU A 354 -26.25 -14.08 -0.15
C LEU A 354 -27.66 -14.46 -0.63
N GLU A 355 -28.68 -13.76 -0.13
CA GLU A 355 -30.08 -14.00 -0.51
C GLU A 355 -30.35 -13.66 -1.99
N ASN A 356 -29.73 -12.59 -2.51
CA ASN A 356 -29.94 -12.08 -3.87
C ASN A 356 -28.86 -11.06 -4.28
N ASP A 357 -28.90 -10.61 -5.53
CA ASP A 357 -27.96 -9.63 -6.10
C ASP A 357 -27.98 -8.28 -5.39
N LYS A 358 -29.12 -7.88 -4.79
CA LYS A 358 -29.20 -6.62 -4.03
C LYS A 358 -28.20 -6.63 -2.87
N CYS A 359 -27.97 -7.78 -2.23
CA CYS A 359 -26.99 -7.92 -1.15
C CYS A 359 -25.57 -7.67 -1.66
N LEU A 360 -25.21 -8.24 -2.83
CA LEU A 360 -23.92 -8.02 -3.46
C LEU A 360 -23.73 -6.55 -3.84
N ILE A 361 -24.73 -5.95 -4.48
CA ILE A 361 -24.72 -4.53 -4.88
C ILE A 361 -24.48 -3.64 -3.67
N LEU A 362 -25.27 -3.80 -2.60
CA LEU A 362 -25.12 -2.97 -1.40
C LEU A 362 -23.74 -3.13 -0.78
N ALA A 363 -23.27 -4.36 -0.56
CA ALA A 363 -21.95 -4.59 0.02
C ALA A 363 -20.82 -4.01 -0.85
N ALA A 364 -20.87 -4.24 -2.17
CA ALA A 364 -19.88 -3.74 -3.11
C ALA A 364 -19.85 -2.21 -3.14
N TYR A 365 -21.00 -1.55 -3.23
CA TYR A 365 -21.04 -0.09 -3.29
C TYR A 365 -20.73 0.55 -1.93
N PHE A 366 -21.18 0.01 -0.80
CA PHE A 366 -20.76 0.51 0.53
C PHE A 366 -19.26 0.37 0.79
N SER A 367 -18.60 -0.57 0.09
CA SER A 367 -17.16 -0.71 0.17
C SER A 367 -16.39 0.38 -0.59
N ASN A 368 -17.01 1.10 -1.53
CA ASN A 368 -16.38 2.16 -2.34
C ASN A 368 -14.99 1.78 -2.91
N GLY A 369 -14.86 0.59 -3.51
CA GLY A 369 -13.58 0.11 -4.05
C GLY A 369 -12.59 -0.43 -3.01
N ASN A 370 -12.97 -0.49 -1.73
CA ASN A 370 -12.12 -0.96 -0.63
C ASN A 370 -12.41 -2.43 -0.27
N VAL A 371 -11.53 -3.33 -0.73
CA VAL A 371 -11.67 -4.79 -0.52
C VAL A 371 -11.76 -5.16 0.96
N ARG A 372 -10.94 -4.55 1.83
CA ARG A 372 -10.99 -4.83 3.26
C ARG A 372 -12.35 -4.46 3.85
N ARG A 373 -12.87 -3.26 3.51
CA ARG A 373 -14.18 -2.81 3.97
C ARG A 373 -15.29 -3.74 3.46
N TYR A 374 -15.21 -4.22 2.21
CA TYR A 374 -16.16 -5.20 1.67
C TYR A 374 -16.23 -6.47 2.53
N ILE A 375 -15.08 -7.04 2.89
CA ILE A 375 -15.03 -8.24 3.74
C ILE A 375 -15.51 -7.96 5.17
N GLU A 376 -15.21 -6.79 5.71
CA GLU A 376 -15.71 -6.37 7.03
C GLU A 376 -17.24 -6.16 7.03
N ILE A 377 -17.83 -5.62 5.95
CA ILE A 377 -19.28 -5.53 5.76
C ILE A 377 -19.90 -6.91 5.79
N LEU A 378 -19.36 -7.87 5.02
CA LEU A 378 -19.86 -9.25 5.00
C LEU A 378 -19.75 -9.92 6.39
N LYS A 379 -18.65 -9.66 7.12
CA LYS A 379 -18.47 -10.17 8.48
C LYS A 379 -19.54 -9.62 9.43
N HIS A 380 -19.73 -8.31 9.46
CA HIS A 380 -20.73 -7.69 10.33
C HIS A 380 -22.15 -8.11 9.95
N ALA A 381 -22.44 -8.27 8.66
CA ALA A 381 -23.73 -8.80 8.21
C ALA A 381 -23.94 -10.26 8.66
N TYR A 382 -22.88 -11.07 8.68
CA TYR A 382 -22.95 -12.43 9.21
C TYR A 382 -23.18 -12.44 10.73
N ASP A 383 -22.50 -11.56 11.47
CA ASP A 383 -22.75 -11.37 12.90
C ASP A 383 -24.23 -10.96 13.16
N ASN A 384 -24.79 -10.07 12.33
CA ASN A 384 -26.21 -9.66 12.38
C ASN A 384 -27.16 -10.81 12.05
N LEU A 385 -26.87 -11.61 11.02
CA LEU A 385 -27.61 -12.81 10.66
C LEU A 385 -27.68 -13.80 11.85
N MET A 386 -26.54 -14.07 12.48
CA MET A 386 -26.45 -14.96 13.63
C MET A 386 -27.29 -14.47 14.82
N GLN A 387 -27.28 -13.17 15.10
CA GLN A 387 -28.15 -12.57 16.11
C GLN A 387 -29.63 -12.72 15.75
N ARG A 388 -30.01 -12.40 14.51
CA ARG A 388 -31.38 -12.49 13.99
C ARG A 388 -31.94 -13.91 14.11
N ILE A 389 -31.15 -14.94 13.81
CA ILE A 389 -31.58 -16.33 13.93
C ILE A 389 -31.64 -16.81 15.38
N GLY A 390 -30.74 -16.35 16.25
CA GLY A 390 -30.80 -16.62 17.69
C GLY A 390 -32.15 -16.23 18.33
N HIS A 391 -32.89 -15.31 17.69
CA HIS A 391 -34.22 -14.87 18.11
C HIS A 391 -35.40 -15.53 17.36
N LYS A 392 -35.18 -16.38 16.36
CA LYS A 392 -36.26 -17.06 15.60
C LYS A 392 -36.57 -18.45 16.17
N GLN A 393 -37.86 -18.72 16.41
CA GLN A 393 -38.35 -20.08 16.65
C GLN A 393 -38.47 -20.83 15.31
N SER A 394 -37.44 -21.62 14.97
CA SER A 394 -37.42 -22.60 13.89
C SER A 394 -37.57 -22.08 12.44
N PRO A 395 -36.47 -21.74 11.75
CA PRO A 395 -36.49 -21.50 10.30
C PRO A 395 -36.75 -22.80 9.53
N THR A 396 -37.64 -22.76 8.55
CA THR A 396 -37.94 -23.89 7.64
C THR A 396 -36.93 -24.04 6.51
N ASP A 397 -36.20 -22.97 6.16
CA ASP A 397 -35.25 -22.90 5.04
C ASP A 397 -33.84 -22.50 5.50
N LEU A 398 -32.84 -22.69 4.63
CA LEU A 398 -31.46 -22.21 4.84
C LEU A 398 -31.43 -20.68 4.87
N GLU A 399 -31.17 -20.09 6.03
CA GLU A 399 -31.09 -18.62 6.17
C GLU A 399 -29.73 -18.10 5.67
N LYS A 400 -29.80 -17.14 4.74
CA LYS A 400 -28.67 -16.45 4.10
C LYS A 400 -28.61 -14.99 4.54
N LEU A 401 -27.49 -14.32 4.22
CA LEU A 401 -27.33 -12.87 4.39
C LEU A 401 -28.35 -12.13 3.52
N ASN A 402 -29.18 -11.29 4.11
CA ASN A 402 -30.14 -10.45 3.39
C ASN A 402 -29.69 -8.98 3.33
N ALA A 403 -30.43 -8.16 2.58
CA ALA A 403 -30.09 -6.75 2.40
C ALA A 403 -30.09 -5.96 3.72
N LYS A 404 -30.96 -6.30 4.66
CA LYS A 404 -31.05 -5.63 5.97
C LYS A 404 -29.82 -5.94 6.83
N ASP A 405 -29.34 -7.19 6.82
CA ASP A 405 -28.12 -7.58 7.54
C ASP A 405 -26.90 -6.75 7.05
N ILE A 406 -26.84 -6.48 5.74
CA ILE A 406 -25.81 -5.64 5.09
C ILE A 406 -25.96 -4.16 5.43
N GLU A 407 -27.19 -3.63 5.40
CA GLU A 407 -27.48 -2.23 5.75
C GLU A 407 -27.16 -1.94 7.24
N GLU A 408 -27.51 -2.86 8.14
CA GLU A 408 -27.25 -2.74 9.59
C GLU A 408 -25.75 -2.84 9.93
N ALA A 409 -24.94 -3.50 9.09
CA ALA A 409 -23.49 -3.53 9.28
C ALA A 409 -22.87 -2.12 9.29
N LEU A 410 -23.48 -1.16 8.58
CA LEU A 410 -22.98 0.21 8.51
C LEU A 410 -23.10 0.98 9.83
N SER A 411 -24.05 0.62 10.71
CA SER A 411 -24.20 1.25 12.02
C SER A 411 -23.00 1.05 12.93
N SER A 412 -22.18 0.03 12.68
CA SER A 412 -20.88 -0.15 13.33
C SER A 412 -19.74 0.38 12.46
N ILE A 413 -19.73 0.09 11.17
CA ILE A 413 -18.59 0.39 10.29
C ILE A 413 -18.39 1.90 10.12
N VAL A 414 -19.46 2.66 9.87
CA VAL A 414 -19.33 4.10 9.62
C VAL A 414 -18.79 4.83 10.84
N PRO A 415 -19.37 4.73 12.05
CA PRO A 415 -18.86 5.44 13.22
C PRO A 415 -17.50 4.94 13.71
N ASN A 416 -17.26 3.62 13.68
CA ASN A 416 -16.06 3.05 14.31
C ASN A 416 -14.83 3.00 13.40
N GLN A 417 -15.02 3.05 12.08
CA GLN A 417 -13.91 2.89 11.14
C GLN A 417 -13.69 4.11 10.25
N ILE A 418 -14.75 4.65 9.65
CA ILE A 418 -14.70 5.76 8.68
C ILE A 418 -14.71 7.10 9.42
N LEU A 419 -15.64 7.28 10.35
CA LEU A 419 -15.88 8.51 11.11
C LEU A 419 -15.36 8.42 12.55
N ALA A 420 -14.32 7.63 12.75
CA ALA A 420 -13.77 7.37 14.08
C ALA A 420 -13.18 8.64 14.70
N SER A 421 -13.65 9.01 15.89
CA SER A 421 -13.25 10.25 16.59
C SER A 421 -11.77 10.31 16.99
N ASN A 422 -11.07 9.17 17.01
CA ASN A 422 -9.62 9.12 17.24
C ASN A 422 -8.78 9.35 15.98
N LYS A 423 -9.41 9.52 14.81
CA LYS A 423 -8.72 9.72 13.53
C LYS A 423 -9.14 10.98 12.77
N LEU A 424 -10.28 11.55 13.12
CA LEU A 424 -10.82 12.79 12.56
C LEU A 424 -10.86 13.85 13.65
N ASN A 425 -10.63 15.11 13.25
CA ASN A 425 -10.70 16.25 14.15
C ASN A 425 -12.08 16.96 14.05
N PRO A 426 -12.41 17.91 14.94
CA PRO A 426 -13.69 18.62 14.89
C PRO A 426 -13.97 19.33 13.55
N GLU A 427 -12.94 19.88 12.90
CA GLU A 427 -13.09 20.53 11.60
C GLU A 427 -13.51 19.53 10.50
N ASP A 428 -12.96 18.30 10.53
CA ASP A 428 -13.33 17.23 9.62
C ASP A 428 -14.83 16.88 9.75
N PHE A 429 -15.34 16.82 10.98
CA PHE A 429 -16.76 16.57 11.24
C PHE A 429 -17.65 17.74 10.79
N ASP A 430 -17.27 18.98 11.07
CA ASP A 430 -18.02 20.17 10.63
C ASP A 430 -18.10 20.23 9.09
N ILE A 431 -17.02 19.90 8.39
CA ILE A 431 -16.99 19.81 6.93
C ILE A 431 -17.97 18.74 6.44
N LEU A 432 -17.94 17.54 7.05
CA LEU A 432 -18.78 16.42 6.65
C LEU A 432 -20.27 16.71 6.89
N ASP A 433 -20.64 17.25 8.05
CA ASP A 433 -22.02 17.57 8.39
C ASP A 433 -22.61 18.61 7.44
N ASN A 434 -21.83 19.63 7.09
CA ASN A 434 -22.19 20.62 6.08
C ASN A 434 -22.41 20.00 4.71
N LEU A 435 -21.53 19.08 4.31
CA LEU A 435 -21.63 18.35 3.03
C LEU A 435 -22.88 17.48 2.97
N VAL A 436 -23.07 16.62 3.97
CA VAL A 436 -24.22 15.71 4.11
C VAL A 436 -25.52 16.49 4.09
N THR A 437 -25.61 17.58 4.86
CA THR A 437 -26.82 18.41 4.94
C THR A 437 -27.18 19.03 3.59
N ARG A 438 -26.19 19.57 2.86
CA ARG A 438 -26.40 20.16 1.53
C ARG A 438 -26.84 19.11 0.52
N MET A 439 -26.19 17.94 0.52
CA MET A 439 -26.55 16.82 -0.36
C MET A 439 -27.94 16.28 -0.07
N ASN A 440 -28.27 16.04 1.20
CA ASN A 440 -29.60 15.59 1.64
C ASN A 440 -30.70 16.53 1.15
N LYS A 441 -30.55 17.84 1.42
CA LYS A 441 -31.53 18.86 1.02
C LYS A 441 -31.78 18.84 -0.49
N ARG A 442 -30.72 18.71 -1.29
CA ARG A 442 -30.83 18.62 -2.76
C ARG A 442 -31.50 17.33 -3.20
N ASN A 443 -31.06 16.19 -2.68
CA ASN A 443 -31.59 14.88 -3.09
C ASN A 443 -33.08 14.74 -2.75
N LYS A 444 -33.52 15.19 -1.56
CA LYS A 444 -34.95 15.24 -1.21
C LYS A 444 -35.78 16.14 -2.12
N LYS A 445 -35.21 17.28 -2.54
CA LYS A 445 -35.85 18.17 -3.52
C LYS A 445 -36.00 17.44 -4.86
N ASN A 446 -34.93 16.82 -5.35
CA ASN A 446 -34.95 16.05 -6.59
C ASN A 446 -35.98 14.90 -6.55
N GLU A 447 -36.04 14.16 -5.45
CA GLU A 447 -37.02 13.08 -5.25
C GLU A 447 -38.45 13.60 -5.31
N THR A 448 -38.72 14.75 -4.70
CA THR A 448 -40.04 15.38 -4.74
C THR A 448 -40.41 15.80 -6.16
N GLU A 449 -39.48 16.41 -6.89
CA GLU A 449 -39.69 16.79 -8.30
C GLU A 449 -39.83 15.59 -9.24
N ASN A 450 -39.15 14.48 -8.94
CA ASN A 450 -39.17 13.28 -9.78
C ASN A 450 -40.51 12.54 -9.74
N LYS A 451 -41.35 12.77 -8.73
CA LYS A 451 -42.67 12.12 -8.62
C LYS A 451 -43.59 12.42 -9.80
N SER A 452 -43.43 13.59 -10.43
CA SER A 452 -44.23 14.02 -11.59
C SER A 452 -43.51 13.85 -12.93
N LYS A 453 -42.25 13.40 -12.94
CA LYS A 453 -41.42 13.30 -14.15
C LYS A 453 -41.40 11.87 -14.69
N VAL A 454 -41.38 11.75 -16.02
CA VAL A 454 -41.08 10.48 -16.70
C VAL A 454 -39.61 10.12 -16.53
N GLU A 455 -39.28 8.84 -16.61
CA GLU A 455 -37.95 8.29 -16.25
C GLU A 455 -36.77 9.02 -16.89
N LYS A 456 -36.88 9.38 -18.18
CA LYS A 456 -35.84 10.12 -18.91
C LYS A 456 -35.50 11.47 -18.26
N ASP A 457 -36.50 12.16 -17.72
CA ASP A 457 -36.41 13.52 -17.20
C ASP A 457 -36.17 13.55 -15.68
N LYS A 458 -36.17 12.39 -15.01
CA LYS A 458 -35.86 12.30 -13.58
C LYS A 458 -34.43 12.75 -13.31
N LEU A 459 -34.26 13.58 -12.30
CA LEU A 459 -32.96 14.04 -11.81
C LEU A 459 -32.32 12.94 -10.97
N PRO A 460 -31.06 12.56 -11.23
CA PRO A 460 -30.39 11.56 -10.38
C PRO A 460 -30.13 12.13 -8.98
N ALA A 461 -30.03 11.23 -7.99
CA ALA A 461 -29.39 11.55 -6.72
C ALA A 461 -27.92 11.89 -6.96
N ASN A 462 -27.38 12.85 -6.21
CA ASN A 462 -26.01 13.32 -6.37
C ASN A 462 -25.21 13.16 -5.07
N VAL A 463 -24.04 12.55 -5.20
CA VAL A 463 -23.01 12.42 -4.15
C VAL A 463 -21.67 13.05 -4.56
N TYR A 464 -21.61 13.65 -5.77
CA TYR A 464 -20.42 14.27 -6.32
C TYR A 464 -20.38 15.78 -6.03
N PHE A 465 -19.18 16.30 -5.82
CA PHE A 465 -18.96 17.71 -5.54
C PHE A 465 -17.54 18.15 -5.95
N THR A 466 -17.35 19.46 -6.02
CA THR A 466 -16.10 20.11 -6.39
C THR A 466 -15.78 21.18 -5.35
N VAL A 467 -14.49 21.34 -5.04
CA VAL A 467 -13.97 22.34 -4.11
C VAL A 467 -12.77 23.04 -4.72
N SER A 468 -12.39 24.20 -4.20
CA SER A 468 -11.14 24.85 -4.64
C SER A 468 -9.91 24.01 -4.28
N ARG A 469 -8.82 24.11 -5.07
CA ARG A 469 -7.58 23.34 -4.81
C ARG A 469 -6.95 23.63 -3.44
N SER A 470 -7.08 24.86 -2.94
CA SER A 470 -6.61 25.23 -1.60
C SER A 470 -7.44 24.55 -0.50
N GLN A 471 -8.76 24.48 -0.67
CA GLN A 471 -9.65 23.80 0.27
C GLN A 471 -9.51 22.27 0.21
N ALA A 472 -9.16 21.69 -0.94
CA ALA A 472 -8.93 20.25 -1.06
C ALA A 472 -7.83 19.74 -0.11
N LEU A 473 -6.86 20.58 0.26
CA LEU A 473 -5.81 20.23 1.23
C LEU A 473 -6.37 20.00 2.65
N ARG A 474 -7.49 20.65 3.01
CA ARG A 474 -8.17 20.47 4.30
C ARG A 474 -8.86 19.10 4.41
N LEU A 475 -9.05 18.39 3.30
CA LEU A 475 -9.75 17.10 3.26
C LEU A 475 -8.83 15.89 3.46
N GLY A 476 -7.56 16.08 3.82
CA GLY A 476 -6.56 15.01 3.91
C GLY A 476 -6.97 13.85 4.82
N ASN A 477 -7.48 14.14 6.02
CA ASN A 477 -7.94 13.11 6.96
C ASN A 477 -9.17 12.38 6.44
N LEU A 478 -10.12 13.12 5.85
CA LEU A 478 -11.35 12.57 5.26
C LEU A 478 -11.06 11.67 4.06
N PHE A 479 -10.06 12.00 3.23
CA PHE A 479 -9.55 11.12 2.18
C PHE A 479 -8.96 9.84 2.78
N MET A 480 -8.15 9.96 3.84
CA MET A 480 -7.50 8.81 4.46
C MET A 480 -8.44 7.80 5.07
N GLN A 481 -9.50 8.29 5.73
CA GLN A 481 -10.51 7.39 6.29
C GLN A 481 -11.46 6.84 5.22
N GLY A 482 -11.41 7.37 3.99
CA GLY A 482 -12.33 7.01 2.92
C GLY A 482 -13.74 7.50 3.22
N ALA A 483 -13.89 8.67 3.85
CA ALA A 483 -15.15 9.40 3.99
C ALA A 483 -15.45 10.25 2.74
N ILE A 484 -14.39 10.68 2.05
CA ILE A 484 -14.45 11.38 0.76
C ILE A 484 -13.47 10.69 -0.20
N HIS A 485 -13.84 10.63 -1.48
CA HIS A 485 -13.04 10.02 -2.53
C HIS A 485 -12.69 11.05 -3.60
N ASP A 486 -11.40 11.14 -3.95
CA ASP A 486 -10.94 11.91 -5.11
C ASP A 486 -11.11 11.05 -6.37
N LYS A 487 -12.13 11.37 -7.16
CA LYS A 487 -12.43 10.67 -8.42
C LYS A 487 -11.34 10.85 -9.47
N GLY A 488 -10.45 11.82 -9.26
CA GLY A 488 -9.24 11.98 -10.03
C GLY A 488 -8.23 10.84 -9.89
N LYS A 489 -8.36 10.02 -8.83
CA LYS A 489 -7.39 9.02 -8.36
C LYS A 489 -8.00 7.60 -8.28
N THR A 490 -8.82 7.26 -9.27
CA THR A 490 -9.46 5.94 -9.39
C THR A 490 -9.16 5.32 -10.76
N ARG A 491 -9.29 4.00 -10.90
CA ARG A 491 -9.09 3.29 -12.17
C ARG A 491 -10.29 3.52 -13.12
N VAL A 492 -10.16 4.39 -14.15
CA VAL A 492 -10.91 4.51 -15.46
C VAL A 492 -11.13 5.98 -15.95
N LYS A 493 -11.43 6.12 -17.27
CA LYS A 493 -11.57 7.33 -18.11
C LYS A 493 -12.57 8.37 -17.57
N LYS A 494 -12.08 9.59 -17.38
CA LYS A 494 -12.85 10.73 -16.87
C LYS A 494 -13.73 11.33 -17.98
N TYR A 495 -15.03 11.41 -17.72
CA TYR A 495 -15.93 12.34 -18.41
C TYR A 495 -15.70 13.74 -17.81
N TYR A 496 -14.82 14.56 -18.39
CA TYR A 496 -14.55 15.91 -17.87
C TYR A 496 -15.54 16.93 -18.45
N LYS A 497 -15.88 17.92 -17.63
CA LYS A 497 -16.63 19.13 -18.01
C LYS A 497 -15.64 20.29 -18.09
N ASP A 498 -15.68 21.09 -19.15
CA ASP A 498 -14.74 22.20 -19.36
C ASP A 498 -15.03 23.45 -18.51
N GLU A 499 -16.22 23.56 -17.91
CA GLU A 499 -16.73 24.83 -17.33
C GLU A 499 -17.15 24.77 -15.84
N GLY A 500 -16.49 23.95 -15.01
CA GLY A 500 -16.66 23.96 -13.55
C GLY A 500 -15.56 24.76 -12.82
N LEU A 501 -15.75 25.09 -11.54
CA LEU A 501 -14.67 25.58 -10.68
C LEU A 501 -13.43 24.67 -10.84
N ARG A 502 -12.24 25.28 -11.01
CA ARG A 502 -10.95 24.60 -11.24
C ARG A 502 -10.52 23.78 -10.01
N GLY A 503 -11.18 22.66 -9.75
CA GLY A 503 -11.01 21.82 -8.57
C GLY A 503 -11.02 20.32 -8.88
N PRO A 504 -10.58 19.45 -7.95
CA PRO A 504 -10.74 18.01 -8.09
C PRO A 504 -12.24 17.64 -8.02
N LEU A 505 -12.65 16.64 -8.81
CA LEU A 505 -13.95 16.02 -8.66
C LEU A 505 -13.91 15.06 -7.47
N LEU A 506 -14.74 15.33 -6.48
CA LEU A 506 -14.82 14.59 -5.23
C LEU A 506 -16.17 13.90 -5.10
N MET A 507 -16.22 12.90 -4.23
CA MET A 507 -17.42 12.12 -3.95
C MET A 507 -17.53 11.81 -2.46
N LEU A 508 -18.72 12.00 -1.90
CA LEU A 508 -19.04 11.49 -0.57
C LEU A 508 -19.09 9.96 -0.60
N ASP A 509 -18.45 9.32 0.36
CA ASP A 509 -18.47 7.86 0.50
C ASP A 509 -19.92 7.32 0.58
N LEU A 510 -20.21 6.20 -0.12
CA LEU A 510 -21.59 5.73 -0.24
C LEU A 510 -22.13 5.11 1.06
N ALA A 511 -21.24 4.54 1.90
CA ALA A 511 -21.65 4.06 3.22
C ALA A 511 -21.99 5.24 4.13
N VAL A 512 -21.19 6.31 4.11
CA VAL A 512 -21.48 7.55 4.84
C VAL A 512 -22.76 8.21 4.32
N ALA A 513 -22.90 8.35 3.00
CA ALA A 513 -24.07 8.93 2.37
C ALA A 513 -25.37 8.18 2.75
N PHE A 514 -25.31 6.85 2.83
CA PHE A 514 -26.43 6.04 3.27
C PHE A 514 -26.68 6.18 4.78
N HIS A 515 -25.64 6.06 5.60
CA HIS A 515 -25.74 6.07 7.06
C HIS A 515 -26.31 7.40 7.58
N ASP A 516 -25.73 8.52 7.15
CA ASP A 516 -26.11 9.87 7.59
C ASP A 516 -27.26 10.47 6.76
N GLY A 517 -27.80 9.70 5.80
CA GLY A 517 -29.03 10.03 5.09
C GLY A 517 -28.87 11.11 4.02
N ALA A 518 -27.68 11.26 3.43
CA ALA A 518 -27.50 12.08 2.23
C ALA A 518 -28.25 11.54 1.00
N ILE A 519 -28.53 10.23 0.97
CA ILE A 519 -29.33 9.54 -0.06
C ILE A 519 -30.52 8.78 0.56
N ASP A 520 -31.57 8.52 -0.24
CA ASP A 520 -32.70 7.69 0.18
C ASP A 520 -32.32 6.21 0.30
N LYS A 521 -32.44 5.68 1.52
CA LYS A 521 -32.12 4.30 1.88
C LYS A 521 -32.92 3.29 1.06
N ASN A 522 -34.19 3.56 0.76
CA ASN A 522 -35.05 2.63 0.02
C ASN A 522 -34.61 2.48 -1.45
N ARG A 523 -33.98 3.52 -2.00
CA ARG A 523 -33.49 3.57 -3.39
C ARG A 523 -32.00 3.33 -3.50
N ALA A 524 -31.29 3.00 -2.42
CA ALA A 524 -29.82 2.93 -2.42
C ALA A 524 -29.24 2.08 -3.57
N ALA A 525 -29.73 0.86 -3.78
CA ALA A 525 -29.27 -0.01 -4.87
C ALA A 525 -29.57 0.57 -6.27
N GLU A 526 -30.70 1.26 -6.45
CA GLU A 526 -31.05 1.96 -7.69
C GLU A 526 -30.12 3.16 -7.92
N ILE A 527 -29.85 3.94 -6.88
CA ILE A 527 -28.96 5.10 -6.92
C ILE A 527 -27.56 4.65 -7.35
N PHE A 528 -27.04 3.61 -6.73
CA PHE A 528 -25.70 3.09 -7.00
C PHE A 528 -25.52 2.59 -8.44
N THR A 529 -26.51 1.85 -8.95
CA THR A 529 -26.41 1.21 -10.27
C THR A 529 -26.90 2.07 -11.43
N LYS A 530 -27.68 3.13 -11.17
CA LYS A 530 -28.25 3.99 -12.23
C LYS A 530 -27.88 5.46 -12.09
N ASP A 531 -28.13 6.05 -10.92
CA ASP A 531 -27.98 7.50 -10.75
C ASP A 531 -26.51 7.93 -10.81
N LEU A 532 -25.58 7.15 -10.25
CA LEU A 532 -24.15 7.42 -10.35
C LEU A 532 -23.68 7.44 -11.82
N ILE A 533 -24.05 6.43 -12.60
CA ILE A 533 -23.75 6.34 -14.03
C ILE A 533 -24.39 7.50 -14.80
N LYS A 534 -25.63 7.88 -14.47
CA LYS A 534 -26.33 9.01 -15.09
C LYS A 534 -25.60 10.33 -14.82
N ASN A 535 -25.13 10.56 -13.59
CA ASN A 535 -24.30 11.72 -13.26
C ASN A 535 -23.02 11.77 -14.10
N ALA A 536 -22.30 10.65 -14.23
CA ALA A 536 -21.06 10.60 -15.00
C ALA A 536 -21.29 10.84 -16.49
N LYS A 537 -22.28 10.16 -17.09
CA LYS A 537 -22.62 10.30 -18.52
C LYS A 537 -23.13 11.69 -18.90
N SER A 538 -23.64 12.46 -17.95
CA SER A 538 -24.01 13.87 -18.17
C SER A 538 -22.83 14.85 -18.02
N GLY A 539 -21.60 14.35 -17.87
CA GLY A 539 -20.43 15.18 -17.57
C GLY A 539 -20.55 15.84 -16.21
N TYR A 540 -21.14 15.14 -15.23
CA TYR A 540 -21.36 15.62 -13.87
C TYR A 540 -22.17 16.92 -13.81
N LEU A 541 -23.20 17.05 -14.68
CA LEU A 541 -24.07 18.24 -14.75
C LEU A 541 -24.66 18.64 -13.40
N TRP A 542 -24.91 17.66 -12.53
CA TRP A 542 -25.55 17.84 -11.23
C TRP A 542 -24.55 17.89 -10.05
N CYS A 543 -23.25 17.90 -10.31
CA CYS A 543 -22.21 18.12 -9.30
C CYS A 543 -22.43 19.44 -8.56
N GLN A 544 -22.06 19.50 -7.29
CA GLN A 544 -22.16 20.71 -6.46
C GLN A 544 -20.79 21.35 -6.29
N ASP A 545 -20.71 22.65 -6.56
CA ASP A 545 -19.57 23.45 -6.09
C ASP A 545 -19.76 23.80 -4.62
N ILE A 546 -18.78 23.46 -3.79
CA ILE A 546 -18.83 23.65 -2.33
C ILE A 546 -17.65 24.51 -1.89
N SER A 547 -17.94 25.54 -1.11
CA SER A 547 -16.98 26.27 -0.28
C SER A 547 -17.19 25.90 1.19
N PHE A 548 -16.08 25.77 1.92
CA PHE A 548 -16.02 25.53 3.37
C PHE A 548 -15.69 26.81 4.17
N ASP A 549 -15.73 27.95 3.50
CA ASP A 549 -15.55 29.28 4.09
C ASP A 549 -16.89 30.00 4.30
#